data_AF-A0A844EFT4-F1
#
_entry.id   AF-A0A844EFT4-F1
#
_cell.length_a   1.000
_cell.length_b   1.000
_cell.length_c   1.000
_cell.angle_alpha   90.00
_cell.angle_beta   90.00
_cell.angle_gamma   90.00
#
_symmetry.space_group_name_H-M   'P 1'
#
loop_
_entity.id
_entity.type
_entity.pdbx_description
1 polymer ?
#
loop_
_entity_poly.entity_id
_entity_poly.type
_entity_poly.pdbx_seq_one_letter_code
_entity_poly.pdbx_strand_id
1 'polypeptide(L)'
;MHYFITSQIDTYTSAIEIAEIQRLKLFDDLDQPAAIVTRNYVRDAAQVWNQLGISGRVINLFQYFQGSPDGPMPTTQAVLKQATDVPIENNVGVVDGKTRVKVSTYGDELYYIDYLDKWGFTD
;
A
#
# COMPACT_ATOMS: atom_id res chain seq x y z
N MET A 1 -4.00 26.35 5.96
CA MET A 1 -3.75 24.99 5.44
C MET A 1 -4.91 24.62 4.53
N HIS A 2 -4.61 24.22 3.30
CA HIS A 2 -5.59 23.86 2.28
C HIS A 2 -5.50 22.38 1.94
N TYR A 3 -6.64 21.78 1.58
CA TYR A 3 -6.74 20.37 1.24
C TYR A 3 -7.47 20.21 -0.09
N PHE A 4 -6.82 19.55 -1.05
CA PHE A 4 -7.45 19.05 -2.27
C PHE A 4 -7.90 17.61 -2.03
N ILE A 5 -9.09 17.23 -2.46
CA ILE A 5 -9.66 15.92 -2.16
C ILE A 5 -9.89 15.19 -3.46
N THR A 6 -9.22 14.05 -3.64
CA THR A 6 -9.46 13.12 -4.74
C THR A 6 -9.71 11.70 -4.23
N SER A 7 -10.17 10.82 -5.10
CA SER A 7 -10.36 9.41 -4.78
C SER A 7 -9.02 8.71 -4.55
N GLN A 8 -8.08 8.84 -5.48
CA GLN A 8 -6.77 8.20 -5.42
C GLN A 8 -5.76 8.88 -6.34
N ILE A 9 -4.48 8.61 -6.11
CA ILE A 9 -3.38 8.91 -7.04
C ILE A 9 -2.60 7.61 -7.19
N ASP A 10 -2.62 7.03 -8.39
CA ASP A 10 -2.02 5.74 -8.74
C ASP A 10 -1.29 5.82 -10.09
N THR A 11 -0.82 4.68 -10.59
CA THR A 11 -0.11 4.60 -11.88
C THR A 11 -0.94 5.07 -13.09
N TYR A 12 -2.26 5.19 -12.97
CA TYR A 12 -3.19 5.67 -13.99
C TYR A 12 -3.78 7.05 -13.64
N THR A 13 -3.01 7.88 -12.92
CA THR A 13 -3.36 9.26 -12.56
C THR A 13 -3.97 10.03 -13.75
N SER A 14 -5.18 10.56 -13.58
CA SER A 14 -5.90 11.25 -14.65
C SER A 14 -5.47 12.72 -14.78
N ALA A 15 -5.96 13.39 -15.82
CA ALA A 15 -5.73 14.83 -16.02
C ALA A 15 -6.21 15.69 -14.83
N ILE A 16 -7.22 15.22 -14.07
CA ILE A 16 -7.73 15.93 -12.89
C ILE A 16 -6.70 15.92 -11.78
N GLU A 17 -6.17 14.74 -11.41
CA GLU A 17 -5.14 14.63 -10.38
C GLU A 17 -3.84 15.34 -10.79
N ILE A 18 -3.46 15.28 -12.07
CA ILE A 18 -2.31 16.06 -12.58
C ILE A 18 -2.54 17.57 -12.38
N ALA A 19 -3.75 18.08 -12.64
CA ALA A 19 -4.07 19.48 -12.40
C ALA A 19 -4.05 19.84 -10.89
N GLU A 20 -4.45 18.93 -10.02
CA GLU A 20 -4.31 19.11 -8.55
C GLU A 20 -2.84 19.18 -8.12
N ILE A 21 -1.98 18.32 -8.66
CA ILE A 21 -0.54 18.34 -8.40
C ILE A 21 0.09 19.66 -8.86
N GLN A 22 -0.30 20.18 -10.03
CA GLN A 22 0.16 21.50 -10.47
C GLN A 22 -0.35 22.62 -9.56
N ARG A 23 -1.57 22.49 -9.02
CA ARG A 23 -2.11 23.44 -8.06
C ARG A 23 -1.37 23.41 -6.72
N LEU A 24 -0.84 22.26 -6.28
CA LEU A 24 0.07 22.22 -5.12
C LEU A 24 1.29 23.13 -5.33
N LYS A 25 1.92 23.07 -6.52
CA LYS A 25 3.09 23.91 -6.84
C LYS A 25 2.75 25.41 -6.82
N LEU A 26 1.58 25.78 -7.35
CA LEU A 26 1.11 27.16 -7.29
C LEU A 26 0.92 27.64 -5.84
N PHE A 27 0.48 26.77 -4.94
CA PHE A 27 0.34 27.11 -3.52
C PHE A 27 1.70 27.28 -2.85
N ASP A 28 2.69 26.48 -3.23
CA ASP A 28 4.08 26.65 -2.79
C ASP A 28 4.64 28.02 -3.23
N ASP A 29 4.40 28.44 -4.48
CA ASP A 29 4.82 29.76 -5.00
C ASP A 29 4.16 30.96 -4.28
N LEU A 30 3.03 30.73 -3.62
CA LEU A 30 2.26 31.74 -2.88
C LEU A 30 2.48 31.66 -1.35
N ASP A 31 3.46 30.86 -0.91
CA ASP A 31 3.72 30.57 0.51
C ASP A 31 2.47 30.09 1.27
N GLN A 32 1.57 29.37 0.57
CA GLN A 32 0.34 28.83 1.15
C GLN A 32 0.48 27.32 1.41
N PRO A 33 0.29 26.86 2.65
CA PRO A 33 0.42 25.43 2.94
C PRO A 33 -0.75 24.63 2.36
N ALA A 34 -0.44 23.60 1.57
CA ALA A 34 -1.43 22.72 0.95
C ALA A 34 -0.99 21.24 0.88
N ALA A 35 -1.97 20.34 0.95
CA ALA A 35 -1.80 18.90 0.80
C ALA A 35 -2.97 18.29 -0.02
N ILE A 36 -2.77 17.09 -0.57
CA ILE A 36 -3.83 16.30 -1.20
C ILE A 36 -4.30 15.23 -0.20
N VAL A 37 -5.62 15.01 -0.12
CA VAL A 37 -6.25 13.96 0.65
C VAL A 37 -6.82 12.91 -0.30
N THR A 38 -6.42 11.65 -0.13
CA THR A 38 -6.90 10.53 -0.96
C THR A 38 -7.78 9.59 -0.14
N ARG A 39 -8.91 9.15 -0.71
CA ARG A 39 -9.93 8.36 -0.01
C ARG A 39 -9.75 6.85 -0.14
N ASN A 40 -9.18 6.37 -1.24
CA ASN A 40 -9.06 4.96 -1.54
C ASN A 40 -7.68 4.43 -1.14
N TYR A 41 -7.63 3.13 -0.82
CA TYR A 41 -6.36 2.41 -0.66
C TYR A 41 -5.73 2.20 -2.05
N VAL A 42 -4.44 2.49 -2.15
CA VAL A 42 -3.62 2.21 -3.33
C VAL A 42 -2.36 1.50 -2.82
N ARG A 43 -2.08 0.31 -3.36
CA ARG A 43 -0.98 -0.53 -2.88
C ARG A 43 0.39 0.09 -3.12
N ASP A 44 0.59 0.64 -4.31
CA ASP A 44 1.84 1.20 -4.83
C ASP A 44 1.93 2.72 -4.65
N ALA A 45 1.08 3.30 -3.78
CA ALA A 45 0.91 4.75 -3.65
C ALA A 45 2.22 5.47 -3.36
N ALA A 46 3.03 4.96 -2.43
CA ALA A 46 4.31 5.57 -2.06
C ALA A 46 5.28 5.68 -3.25
N GLN A 47 5.34 4.64 -4.10
CA GLN A 47 6.17 4.66 -5.31
C GLN A 47 5.65 5.69 -6.31
N VAL A 48 4.34 5.71 -6.56
CA VAL A 48 3.70 6.66 -7.48
C VAL A 48 3.90 8.10 -7.01
N TRP A 49 3.68 8.39 -5.73
CA TRP A 49 3.85 9.73 -5.17
C TRP A 49 5.30 10.21 -5.26
N ASN A 50 6.26 9.30 -5.09
CA ASN A 50 7.67 9.61 -5.29
C ASN A 50 7.98 9.94 -6.75
N GLN A 51 7.48 9.15 -7.70
CA GLN A 51 7.64 9.41 -9.14
C GLN A 51 7.02 10.75 -9.57
N LEU A 52 5.91 11.13 -8.95
CA LEU A 52 5.22 12.40 -9.19
C LEU A 52 5.80 13.58 -8.40
N GLY A 53 6.77 13.36 -7.52
CA GLY A 53 7.39 14.40 -6.70
C GLY A 53 6.48 14.99 -5.62
N ILE A 54 5.51 14.22 -5.14
CA ILE A 54 4.52 14.64 -4.13
C ILE A 54 4.59 13.81 -2.84
N SER A 55 5.65 13.02 -2.65
CA SER A 55 5.92 12.32 -1.39
C SER A 55 5.84 13.27 -0.19
N GLY A 56 5.11 12.86 0.86
CA GLY A 56 4.89 13.69 2.06
C GLY A 56 3.91 14.85 1.88
N ARG A 57 3.31 15.01 0.70
CA ARG A 57 2.25 16.00 0.41
C ARG A 57 0.87 15.37 0.25
N VAL A 58 0.78 14.05 0.40
CA VAL A 58 -0.46 13.28 0.30
C VAL A 58 -0.81 12.70 1.67
N ILE A 59 -2.03 12.94 2.11
CA ILE A 59 -2.64 12.32 3.28
C ILE A 59 -3.59 11.23 2.76
N ASN A 60 -3.22 9.97 2.88
CA ASN A 60 -4.12 8.87 2.55
C ASN A 60 -4.93 8.46 3.78
N LEU A 61 -6.25 8.38 3.62
CA LEU A 61 -7.12 8.07 4.75
C LEU A 61 -6.86 6.68 5.36
N PHE A 62 -6.50 5.67 4.55
CA PHE A 62 -6.16 4.35 5.08
C PHE A 62 -4.88 4.41 5.92
N GLN A 63 -3.82 5.03 5.41
CA GLN A 63 -2.57 5.20 6.17
C GLN A 63 -2.79 5.99 7.46
N TYR A 64 -3.57 7.09 7.40
CA TYR A 64 -3.89 7.92 8.56
C TYR A 64 -4.62 7.15 9.65
N PHE A 65 -5.71 6.44 9.32
CA PHE A 65 -6.49 5.71 10.31
C PHE A 65 -5.80 4.43 10.80
N GLN A 66 -4.93 3.81 10.00
CA GLN A 66 -4.13 2.66 10.43
C GLN A 66 -2.91 3.06 11.27
N GLY A 67 -2.60 4.35 11.36
CA GLY A 67 -1.35 4.82 11.98
C GLY A 67 -0.12 4.27 11.27
N SER A 68 -0.23 3.94 9.98
CA SER A 68 0.87 3.37 9.21
C SER A 68 1.90 4.47 8.96
N PRO A 69 3.15 4.29 9.41
CA PRO A 69 4.18 5.30 9.21
C PRO A 69 4.54 5.43 7.72
N ASP A 70 4.90 6.63 7.31
CA ASP A 70 5.67 6.84 6.09
C ASP A 70 7.05 6.18 6.28
N GLY A 71 7.44 5.28 5.39
CA GLY A 71 8.71 4.58 5.50
C GLY A 71 8.85 3.36 4.59
N PRO A 72 10.04 2.74 4.56
CA PRO A 72 10.26 1.52 3.80
C PRO A 72 9.39 0.40 4.37
N MET A 73 8.65 -0.28 3.49
CA MET A 73 7.87 -1.45 3.84
C MET A 73 8.81 -2.61 4.24
N PRO A 74 8.42 -3.45 5.21
CA PRO A 74 9.18 -4.66 5.54
C PRO A 74 9.27 -5.59 4.32
N THR A 75 10.36 -6.35 4.22
CA THR A 75 10.53 -7.31 3.12
C THR A 75 9.52 -8.45 3.21
N THR A 76 9.18 -9.06 2.08
CA THR A 76 8.34 -10.27 2.00
C THR A 76 8.76 -11.32 3.03
N GLN A 77 10.07 -11.59 3.14
CA GLN A 77 10.60 -12.57 4.09
C GLN A 77 10.40 -12.18 5.56
N ALA A 78 10.56 -10.89 5.90
CA ALA A 78 10.31 -10.39 7.24
C ALA A 78 8.84 -10.51 7.64
N VAL A 79 7.93 -10.15 6.72
CA VAL A 79 6.48 -10.26 6.94
C VAL A 79 6.08 -11.73 7.10
N LEU A 80 6.56 -12.63 6.24
CA LEU A 80 6.26 -14.07 6.34
C LEU A 80 6.71 -14.65 7.68
N LYS A 81 7.90 -14.30 8.15
CA LYS A 81 8.43 -14.74 9.45
C LYS A 81 7.58 -14.25 10.64
N GLN A 82 6.94 -13.09 10.50
CA GLN A 82 6.04 -12.57 11.53
C GLN A 82 4.64 -13.17 11.44
N ALA A 83 4.18 -13.49 10.22
CA ALA A 83 2.81 -13.92 9.96
C ALA A 83 2.56 -15.41 10.26
N THR A 84 3.58 -16.27 10.19
CA THR A 84 3.42 -17.70 10.41
C THR A 84 4.69 -18.38 10.89
N ASP A 85 4.54 -19.35 11.80
CA ASP A 85 5.61 -20.26 12.22
C ASP A 85 5.74 -21.49 11.31
N VAL A 86 4.79 -21.68 10.38
CA VAL A 86 4.81 -22.82 9.44
C VAL A 86 5.90 -22.58 8.39
N PRO A 87 6.86 -23.52 8.20
CA PRO A 87 7.84 -23.42 7.14
C PRO A 87 7.16 -23.32 5.77
N ILE A 88 7.55 -22.32 4.98
CA ILE A 88 7.03 -22.09 3.64
C ILE A 88 8.06 -22.55 2.62
N GLU A 89 7.68 -23.51 1.79
CA GLU A 89 8.47 -23.97 0.64
C GLU A 89 7.62 -23.81 -0.62
N ASN A 90 8.19 -23.20 -1.67
CA ASN A 90 7.49 -22.94 -2.94
C ASN A 90 6.09 -22.31 -2.73
N ASN A 91 6.00 -21.29 -1.87
CA ASN A 91 4.78 -20.58 -1.51
C ASN A 91 3.71 -21.42 -0.78
N VAL A 92 4.07 -22.58 -0.24
CA VAL A 92 3.15 -23.48 0.47
C VAL A 92 3.70 -23.85 1.85
N GLY A 93 2.85 -23.72 2.87
CA GLY A 93 3.09 -24.26 4.22
C GLY A 93 2.22 -25.47 4.48
N VAL A 94 2.84 -26.55 4.97
CA VAL A 94 2.19 -27.84 5.22
C VAL A 94 2.23 -28.17 6.71
N VAL A 95 1.08 -28.59 7.26
CA VAL A 95 0.96 -29.12 8.63
C VAL A 95 0.20 -30.43 8.56
N ASP A 96 0.73 -31.48 9.18
CA ASP A 96 0.16 -32.84 9.18
C ASP A 96 -0.15 -33.37 7.76
N GLY A 97 0.77 -33.11 6.82
CA GLY A 97 0.64 -33.55 5.43
C GLY A 97 -0.44 -32.82 4.62
N LYS A 98 -1.03 -31.74 5.16
CA LYS A 98 -2.04 -30.93 4.48
C LYS A 98 -1.57 -29.48 4.34
N THR A 99 -1.89 -28.86 3.20
CA THR A 99 -1.65 -27.43 3.01
C THR A 99 -2.47 -26.63 4.01
N ARG A 100 -1.80 -25.75 4.76
CA ARG A 100 -2.40 -24.82 5.73
C ARG A 100 -2.13 -23.37 5.43
N VAL A 101 -1.05 -23.08 4.71
CA VAL A 101 -0.68 -21.72 4.36
C VAL A 101 -0.39 -21.67 2.87
N LYS A 102 -0.96 -20.71 2.16
CA LYS A 102 -0.58 -20.40 0.78
C LYS A 102 -0.15 -18.95 0.70
N VAL A 103 1.00 -18.72 0.10
CA VAL A 103 1.56 -17.39 -0.07
C VAL A 103 1.31 -16.94 -1.50
N SER A 104 0.58 -15.84 -1.64
CA SER A 104 0.34 -15.22 -2.94
C SER A 104 1.26 -14.03 -3.11
N THR A 105 1.98 -13.97 -4.23
CA THR A 105 2.88 -12.87 -4.57
C THR A 105 2.37 -12.09 -5.78
N TYR A 106 2.79 -10.84 -5.88
CA TYR A 106 2.66 -10.01 -7.07
C TYR A 106 4.07 -9.59 -7.48
N GLY A 107 4.61 -10.24 -8.52
CA GLY A 107 6.05 -10.24 -8.74
C GLY A 107 6.78 -10.86 -7.56
N ASP A 108 7.79 -10.17 -7.04
CA ASP A 108 8.60 -10.60 -5.90
C ASP A 108 8.04 -10.14 -4.53
N GLU A 109 6.94 -9.39 -4.54
CA GLU A 109 6.32 -8.85 -3.32
C GLU A 109 5.18 -9.73 -2.82
N LEU A 110 5.11 -9.93 -1.50
CA LEU A 110 3.96 -10.52 -0.84
C LEU A 110 2.69 -9.74 -1.19
N TYR A 111 1.66 -10.43 -1.65
CA TYR A 111 0.34 -9.84 -1.88
C TYR A 111 -0.63 -10.16 -0.76
N TYR A 112 -0.81 -11.45 -0.45
CA TYR A 112 -1.61 -11.92 0.68
C TYR A 112 -1.19 -13.34 1.08
N ILE A 113 -1.68 -13.78 2.23
CA ILE A 113 -1.49 -15.14 2.75
C ILE A 113 -2.86 -15.74 3.03
N ASP A 114 -3.14 -16.90 2.44
CA ASP A 114 -4.32 -17.68 2.78
C ASP A 114 -3.99 -18.65 3.90
N TYR A 115 -4.80 -18.63 4.95
CA TYR A 115 -4.78 -19.63 6.01
C TYR A 115 -5.95 -20.59 5.77
N LEU A 116 -5.62 -21.86 5.60
CA LEU A 116 -6.60 -22.90 5.28
C LEU A 116 -6.93 -23.70 6.53
N ASP A 117 -8.23 -23.87 6.76
CA ASP A 117 -8.78 -24.70 7.82
C ASP A 117 -8.41 -26.19 7.62
N LYS A 118 -8.85 -27.05 8.53
CA LYS A 118 -8.52 -28.48 8.49
C LYS A 118 -8.98 -29.20 7.21
N TRP A 119 -9.95 -28.64 6.50
CA TRP A 119 -10.57 -29.16 5.29
C TRP A 119 -10.06 -28.50 4.00
N GLY A 120 -9.27 -27.44 4.10
CA GLY A 120 -8.65 -26.76 2.96
C GLY A 120 -9.39 -25.50 2.49
N PHE A 121 -10.29 -24.94 3.31
CA PHE A 121 -11.02 -23.71 3.00
C PHE A 121 -10.43 -22.52 3.74
N THR A 122 -10.54 -21.34 3.14
CA THR A 122 -10.36 -20.05 3.83
C THR A 122 -11.67 -19.67 4.50
N ASP A 123 -11.61 -19.17 5.73
CA ASP A 123 -12.76 -18.67 6.48
C ASP A 123 -13.34 -17.38 5.85
#